data_AF-A0A2A4QFF9-F1
#
_entry.id   AF-A0A2A4QFF9-F1
#
_cell.length_a   1.000
_cell.length_b   1.000
_cell.length_c   1.000
_cell.angle_alpha   90.00
_cell.angle_beta   90.00
_cell.angle_gamma   90.00
#
_symmetry.space_group_name_H-M   'P 1'
#
loop_
_entity.id
_entity.type
_entity.pdbx_description
1 polymer ?
#
loop_
_entity_poly.entity_id
_entity_poly.type
_entity_poly.pdbx_seq_one_letter_code
_entity_poly.pdbx_strand_id
1 'polypeptide(L)'
;MLITTKPPIFDESLLLPIVIDDITNTLADFDDSDNQYTINEKTDCIASGKLAIPTQNFRVPFVRTDTGRKAYMVASVDTNGNFTITLNFKTGGEWMVNTELLNSELPQPVFRIAEHKFKVV
;
A
#
# COMPACT_ATOMS: atom_id res chain seq x y z
N MET A 1 9.25 -2.75 34.85
CA MET A 1 9.51 -3.87 33.93
C MET A 1 8.87 -3.49 32.60
N LEU A 2 9.66 -3.00 31.65
CA LEU A 2 9.16 -2.63 30.32
C LEU A 2 9.02 -3.92 29.51
N ILE A 3 7.79 -4.29 29.18
CA ILE A 3 7.50 -5.44 28.33
C ILE A 3 7.71 -4.94 26.89
N THR A 4 8.92 -5.10 26.36
CA THR A 4 9.15 -4.98 24.92
C THR A 4 8.51 -6.20 24.26
N THR A 5 7.23 -6.09 23.88
CA THR A 5 6.60 -7.10 23.04
C THR A 5 7.28 -7.06 21.69
N LYS A 6 8.18 -8.03 21.45
CA LYS A 6 8.68 -8.34 20.12
C LYS A 6 7.44 -8.46 19.20
N PRO A 7 7.38 -7.73 18.07
CA PRO A 7 6.27 -7.90 17.14
C PRO A 7 6.14 -9.39 16.80
N PRO A 8 4.92 -9.91 16.63
CA PRO A 8 4.73 -11.32 16.40
C PRO A 8 5.55 -11.70 15.15
N ILE A 9 6.39 -12.71 15.28
CA ILE A 9 7.16 -13.23 14.14
C ILE A 9 6.15 -14.05 13.32
N PHE A 10 5.45 -13.39 12.41
CA PHE A 10 4.67 -14.08 11.39
C PHE A 10 5.63 -14.55 10.30
N ASP A 11 5.47 -15.78 9.86
CA ASP A 11 6.18 -16.25 8.66
C ASP A 11 5.54 -15.58 7.43
N GLU A 12 6.11 -14.46 6.99
CA GLU A 12 5.62 -13.73 5.82
C GLU A 12 5.57 -14.59 4.56
N SER A 13 6.33 -15.69 4.48
CA SER A 13 6.31 -16.58 3.32
C SER A 13 4.95 -17.26 3.08
N LEU A 14 4.13 -17.35 4.13
CA LEU A 14 2.77 -17.93 4.08
C LEU A 14 1.69 -16.91 3.67
N LEU A 15 2.01 -15.60 3.66
CA LEU A 15 1.07 -14.55 3.28
C LEU A 15 0.96 -14.42 1.77
N LEU A 16 -0.20 -14.04 1.25
CA LEU A 16 -0.42 -13.86 -0.19
C LEU A 16 0.37 -12.64 -0.71
N PRO A 17 1.29 -12.81 -1.68
CA PRO A 17 2.04 -11.69 -2.23
C PRO A 17 1.14 -10.73 -3.01
N ILE A 18 1.26 -9.46 -2.71
CA ILE A 18 0.86 -8.36 -3.57
C ILE A 18 2.14 -7.78 -4.18
N VAL A 19 2.16 -7.73 -5.51
CA VAL A 19 3.21 -7.05 -6.29
C VAL A 19 2.54 -5.89 -7.02
N ILE A 20 3.12 -4.70 -6.88
CA ILE A 20 2.73 -3.53 -7.66
C ILE A 20 3.61 -3.51 -8.91
N ASP A 21 2.99 -3.74 -10.07
CA ASP A 21 3.67 -3.82 -11.35
C ASP A 21 3.82 -2.43 -12.01
N ASP A 22 2.84 -1.54 -11.80
CA ASP A 22 2.84 -0.20 -12.39
C ASP A 22 2.07 0.81 -11.52
N ILE A 23 2.44 2.09 -11.62
CA ILE A 23 1.74 3.21 -10.99
C ILE A 23 1.55 4.34 -12.01
N THR A 24 0.29 4.70 -12.27
CA THR A 24 -0.02 5.79 -13.21
C THR A 24 0.17 7.17 -12.58
N ASN A 25 0.35 8.19 -13.41
CA ASN A 25 0.39 9.61 -13.00
C ASN A 25 1.51 9.95 -12.00
N THR A 26 2.63 9.21 -12.01
CA THR A 26 3.86 9.67 -11.38
C THR A 26 4.43 10.88 -12.12
N LEU A 27 5.15 11.73 -11.39
CA LEU A 27 5.79 12.91 -11.96
C LEU A 27 7.02 12.48 -12.77
N ALA A 28 7.07 12.93 -14.02
CA ALA A 28 8.25 12.78 -14.86
C ALA A 28 9.49 13.42 -14.20
N ASP A 29 10.66 12.90 -14.53
CA ASP A 29 11.97 13.36 -14.05
C ASP A 29 12.29 13.07 -12.58
N PHE A 30 11.42 12.35 -11.86
CA PHE A 30 11.74 11.74 -10.57
C PHE A 30 12.14 10.27 -10.74
N ASP A 31 13.13 9.83 -9.95
CA ASP A 31 13.51 8.41 -9.90
C ASP A 31 12.50 7.65 -9.03
N ASP A 32 11.70 6.81 -9.69
CA ASP A 32 10.71 5.96 -9.04
C ASP A 32 11.28 4.56 -8.64
N SER A 33 12.61 4.43 -8.55
CA SER A 33 13.27 3.20 -8.11
C SER A 33 12.95 2.84 -6.65
N ASP A 34 13.14 1.56 -6.30
CA ASP A 34 13.03 1.05 -4.93
C ASP A 34 11.67 1.31 -4.26
N ASN A 35 10.58 1.20 -5.02
CA ASN A 35 9.20 1.38 -4.52
C ASN A 35 8.94 2.77 -3.92
N GLN A 36 9.65 3.80 -4.38
CA GLN A 36 9.41 5.19 -4.04
C GLN A 36 8.78 5.88 -5.24
N TYR A 37 7.73 6.68 -5.03
CA TYR A 37 7.01 7.33 -6.11
C TYR A 37 6.77 8.79 -5.80
N THR A 38 6.86 9.65 -6.80
CA THR A 38 6.47 11.06 -6.67
C THR A 38 5.18 11.33 -7.44
N ILE A 39 4.14 11.81 -6.76
CA ILE A 39 2.81 12.06 -7.35
C ILE A 39 2.21 13.38 -6.85
N ASN A 40 1.26 13.94 -7.58
CA ASN A 40 0.56 15.16 -7.15
C ASN A 40 -0.54 14.85 -6.12
N GLU A 41 -0.72 15.74 -5.13
CA GLU A 41 -1.89 15.70 -4.27
C GLU A 41 -3.19 15.90 -5.07
N LYS A 42 -4.30 15.40 -4.51
CA LYS A 42 -5.68 15.54 -5.03
C LYS A 42 -5.86 15.02 -6.47
N THR A 43 -4.92 14.22 -6.96
CA THR A 43 -4.95 13.60 -8.29
C THR A 43 -5.10 12.10 -8.13
N ASP A 44 -5.95 11.49 -8.95
CA ASP A 44 -6.09 10.03 -8.96
C ASP A 44 -4.85 9.40 -9.58
N CYS A 45 -4.25 8.46 -8.85
CA CYS A 45 -3.18 7.59 -9.34
C CYS A 45 -3.62 6.13 -9.15
N ILE A 46 -3.32 5.25 -10.09
CA ILE A 46 -3.69 3.84 -10.03
C ILE A 46 -2.41 3.03 -9.84
N ALA A 47 -2.26 2.39 -8.68
CA ALA A 47 -1.27 1.34 -8.50
C ALA A 47 -1.90 0.01 -8.93
N SER A 48 -1.25 -0.73 -9.82
CA SER A 48 -1.82 -1.95 -10.42
C SER A 48 -0.88 -3.13 -10.28
N GLY A 49 -1.45 -4.34 -10.32
CA GLY A 49 -0.69 -5.58 -10.33
C GLY A 49 -1.58 -6.81 -10.46
N LYS A 50 -1.09 -7.96 -9.98
CA LYS A 50 -1.83 -9.23 -9.95
C LYS A 50 -2.04 -9.75 -8.54
N LEU A 51 -3.25 -10.23 -8.26
CA LEU A 51 -3.59 -10.88 -6.99
C LEU A 51 -4.58 -12.02 -7.22
N ALA A 52 -4.16 -13.25 -6.94
CA ALA A 52 -4.94 -14.46 -7.17
C ALA A 52 -5.93 -14.73 -6.02
N ILE A 53 -6.88 -13.81 -5.81
CA ILE A 53 -7.98 -13.95 -4.86
C ILE A 53 -9.33 -13.80 -5.58
N PRO A 54 -10.46 -14.20 -4.96
CA PRO A 54 -11.78 -13.94 -5.51
C PRO A 54 -12.01 -12.45 -5.77
N THR A 55 -12.89 -12.13 -6.73
CA THR A 55 -13.31 -10.76 -7.01
C THR A 55 -13.85 -10.09 -5.76
N GLN A 56 -13.17 -9.05 -5.30
CA GLN A 56 -13.54 -8.32 -4.10
C GLN A 56 -12.93 -6.92 -4.08
N ASN A 57 -13.55 -6.05 -3.29
CA ASN A 57 -13.00 -4.76 -2.90
C ASN A 57 -12.57 -4.80 -1.45
N PHE A 58 -11.45 -4.14 -1.12
CA PHE A 58 -11.00 -3.99 0.26
C PHE A 58 -10.30 -2.66 0.47
N ARG A 59 -10.15 -2.25 1.74
CA ARG A 59 -9.50 -0.99 2.10
C ARG A 59 -8.00 -1.22 2.25
N VAL A 60 -7.21 -0.29 1.74
CA VAL A 60 -5.76 -0.26 1.94
C VAL A 60 -5.40 0.97 2.77
N PRO A 61 -4.94 0.80 4.01
CA PRO A 61 -4.47 1.90 4.83
C PRO A 61 -3.07 2.36 4.36
N PHE A 62 -2.91 3.68 4.24
CA PHE A 62 -1.64 4.36 4.09
C PHE A 62 -1.42 5.24 5.32
N VAL A 63 -0.18 5.32 5.80
CA VAL A 63 0.19 6.16 6.94
C VAL A 63 1.09 7.30 6.47
N ARG A 64 0.81 8.51 6.96
CA ARG A 64 1.69 9.66 6.75
C ARG A 64 2.86 9.59 7.74
N THR A 65 4.10 9.64 7.25
CA THR A 65 5.28 9.28 8.06
C THR A 65 5.65 10.31 9.13
N ASP A 66 5.27 11.59 8.95
CA ASP A 66 5.53 12.69 9.89
C ASP A 66 4.52 12.80 11.04
N THR A 67 3.27 12.34 10.84
CA THR A 67 2.13 12.60 11.73
C THR A 67 1.42 11.33 12.18
N GLY A 68 1.66 10.19 11.53
CA GLY A 68 0.93 8.95 11.78
C GLY A 68 -0.52 8.96 11.28
N ARG A 69 -0.96 10.01 10.58
CA ARG A 69 -2.33 10.11 10.06
C ARG A 69 -2.57 9.04 9.00
N LYS A 70 -3.70 8.33 9.09
CA LYS A 70 -4.11 7.35 8.09
C LYS A 70 -4.92 7.99 6.95
N ALA A 71 -4.71 7.48 5.74
CA ALA A 71 -5.58 7.62 4.59
C ALA A 71 -6.00 6.22 4.12
N TYR A 72 -7.24 6.07 3.69
CA TYR A 72 -7.78 4.78 3.27
C TYR A 72 -8.10 4.82 1.79
N MET A 73 -7.44 3.96 1.03
CA MET A 73 -7.64 3.80 -0.40
C MET A 73 -8.48 2.55 -0.69
N VAL A 74 -9.11 2.50 -1.85
CA VAL A 74 -9.88 1.32 -2.28
C VAL A 74 -9.00 0.48 -3.18
N ALA A 75 -8.85 -0.79 -2.80
CA ALA A 75 -8.34 -1.83 -3.68
C ALA A 75 -9.51 -2.63 -4.27
N SER A 76 -9.34 -3.05 -5.52
CA SER A 76 -10.27 -3.89 -6.26
C SER A 76 -9.50 -5.02 -6.94
N VAL A 77 -10.07 -6.22 -6.91
CA VAL A 77 -9.61 -7.37 -7.69
C VAL A 77 -10.74 -7.80 -8.61
N ASP A 78 -10.48 -7.87 -9.92
CA ASP A 78 -11.46 -8.30 -10.91
C ASP A 78 -11.51 -9.83 -11.09
N THR A 79 -12.33 -10.31 -12.03
CA THR A 79 -12.47 -11.75 -12.33
C THR A 79 -11.23 -12.37 -12.97
N ASN A 80 -10.30 -11.56 -13.47
CA ASN A 80 -9.05 -11.97 -14.10
C ASN A 80 -7.85 -11.86 -13.14
N GLY A 81 -8.10 -11.57 -11.87
CA GLY A 81 -7.07 -11.32 -10.86
C GLY A 81 -6.28 -10.03 -11.08
N ASN A 82 -6.79 -9.10 -11.88
CA ASN A 82 -6.21 -7.75 -11.98
C ASN A 82 -6.51 -7.02 -10.67
N PHE A 83 -5.44 -6.61 -10.00
CA PHE A 83 -5.48 -5.85 -8.77
C PHE A 83 -5.22 -4.37 -9.07
N THR A 84 -6.02 -3.48 -8.50
CA THR A 84 -5.81 -2.04 -8.58
C THR A 84 -6.08 -1.38 -7.24
N ILE A 85 -5.26 -0.39 -6.87
CA ILE A 85 -5.52 0.55 -5.77
C ILE A 85 -5.73 1.93 -6.37
N THR A 86 -6.89 2.54 -6.13
CA THR A 86 -7.13 3.94 -6.47
C THR A 86 -6.58 4.84 -5.36
N LEU A 87 -5.46 5.50 -5.65
CA LEU A 87 -4.78 6.43 -4.75
C LEU A 87 -5.29 7.85 -4.99
N ASN A 88 -5.70 8.55 -3.93
CA ASN A 88 -6.03 9.96 -3.98
C ASN A 88 -5.67 10.65 -2.65
N PHE A 89 -4.41 11.05 -2.50
CA PHE A 89 -3.92 11.70 -1.28
C PHE A 89 -4.39 13.15 -1.21
N LYS A 90 -5.06 13.53 -0.12
CA LYS A 90 -5.68 14.86 0.03
C LYS A 90 -4.70 15.97 0.44
N THR A 91 -3.52 15.59 0.91
CA THR A 91 -2.48 16.51 1.37
C THR A 91 -1.11 15.98 0.98
N GLY A 92 -0.21 16.88 0.60
CA GLY A 92 1.21 16.59 0.43
C GLY A 92 1.89 16.03 1.70
N GLY A 93 3.06 15.45 1.50
CA GLY A 93 3.87 14.74 2.50
C GLY A 93 4.28 13.35 2.03
N GLU A 94 4.99 12.63 2.89
CA GLU A 94 5.38 11.25 2.63
C GLU A 94 4.36 10.28 3.24
N TRP A 95 3.83 9.39 2.40
CA TRP A 95 2.88 8.35 2.75
C TRP A 95 3.46 6.97 2.48
N MET A 96 3.11 5.99 3.28
CA MET A 96 3.68 4.65 3.18
C MET A 96 2.64 3.57 3.44
N VAL A 97 2.83 2.43 2.75
CA VAL A 97 2.17 1.15 3.03
C VAL A 97 3.21 0.05 3.06
N ASN A 98 3.04 -0.91 3.96
CA ASN A 98 3.87 -2.11 4.08
C ASN A 98 3.01 -3.29 4.58
N THR A 99 3.61 -4.48 4.70
CA THR A 99 2.92 -5.70 5.16
C THR A 99 2.20 -5.49 6.49
N GLU A 100 2.84 -4.90 7.49
CA GLU A 100 2.22 -4.70 8.81
C GLU A 100 0.98 -3.82 8.72
N LEU A 101 1.10 -2.67 8.04
CA LEU A 101 0.00 -1.71 7.93
C LEU A 101 -1.17 -2.28 7.13
N LEU A 102 -0.89 -2.95 6.00
CA LEU A 102 -1.90 -3.55 5.13
C LEU A 102 -2.77 -4.58 5.88
N ASN A 103 -2.18 -5.31 6.82
CA ASN A 103 -2.88 -6.33 7.60
C ASN A 103 -3.43 -5.84 8.95
N SER A 104 -3.12 -4.59 9.35
CA SER A 104 -3.42 -4.07 10.69
C SER A 104 -4.90 -4.05 11.08
N GLU A 105 -5.81 -4.11 10.09
CA GLU A 105 -7.26 -4.07 10.28
C GLU A 105 -7.95 -5.38 9.91
N LEU A 106 -7.17 -6.43 9.59
CA LEU A 106 -7.69 -7.76 9.33
C LEU A 106 -7.68 -8.61 10.61
N PRO A 107 -8.63 -9.55 10.79
CA PRO A 107 -8.64 -10.45 11.95
C PRO A 107 -7.37 -11.29 12.09
N GLN A 108 -6.73 -11.58 10.96
CA GLN A 108 -5.44 -12.24 10.87
C GLN A 108 -4.67 -11.70 9.65
N PRO A 109 -3.33 -11.69 9.66
CA PRO A 109 -2.55 -11.33 8.46
C PRO A 109 -2.84 -12.26 7.28
N VAL A 110 -3.07 -11.66 6.11
CA VAL A 110 -3.40 -12.36 4.86
C VAL A 110 -2.39 -12.03 3.75
N PHE A 111 -1.93 -10.79 3.68
CA PHE A 111 -1.17 -10.28 2.53
C PHE A 111 0.27 -9.97 2.91
N ARG A 112 1.21 -10.11 1.96
CA ARG A 112 2.55 -9.50 2.08
C ARG A 112 2.76 -8.54 0.92
N ILE A 113 3.41 -7.43 1.19
CA ILE A 113 3.74 -6.41 0.19
C ILE A 113 5.08 -5.78 0.57
N ALA A 114 5.87 -5.39 -0.43
CA ALA A 114 7.04 -4.56 -0.16
C ALA A 114 6.62 -3.24 0.48
N GLU A 115 7.53 -2.57 1.19
CA GLU A 115 7.27 -1.19 1.59
C GLU A 115 7.23 -0.31 0.34
N HIS A 116 6.15 0.45 0.17
CA HIS A 116 6.01 1.46 -0.87
C HIS A 116 5.85 2.83 -0.24
N LYS A 117 6.58 3.83 -0.76
CA LYS A 117 6.54 5.23 -0.30
C LYS A 117 6.06 6.15 -1.41
N PHE A 118 5.21 7.08 -1.05
CA PHE A 118 4.62 8.07 -1.94
C PHE A 118 4.97 9.46 -1.42
N LYS A 119 5.85 10.16 -2.13
CA LYS A 119 6.18 11.56 -1.91
C LYS A 119 5.14 12.39 -2.67
N VAL A 120 4.15 12.88 -1.92
CA VAL A 120 3.03 13.61 -2.48
C VAL A 120 3.35 15.11 -2.42
N VAL A 121 3.31 15.77 -3.58
CA VAL A 121 3.61 17.21 -3.76
C VAL A 121 2.39 18.03 -4.14
#